data_AF-A0A146FZP0-F1
#
_entry.id   AF-A0A146FZP0-F1
#
_cell.length_a   1.000
_cell.length_b   1.000
_cell.length_c   1.000
_cell.angle_alpha   90.00
_cell.angle_beta   90.00
_cell.angle_gamma   90.00
#
_symmetry.space_group_name_H-M   'P 1'
#
loop_
_entity.id
_entity.type
_entity.pdbx_description
1 polymer ?
#
loop_
_entity_poly.entity_id
_entity_poly.type
_entity_poly.pdbx_seq_one_letter_code
_entity_poly.pdbx_strand_id
1 'polypeptide(L)' 'MRRFERITKAVEPVEEYRRGGYHPVHLHDSFGQNYEVVGKLAYGQSSTVWLAKDKTSTHQHVALKIL' A
#
# COMPACT_ATOMS: atom_id res chain seq x y z
N MET A 1 13.63 14.12 -26.10
CA MET A 1 13.26 14.30 -24.67
C MET A 1 12.19 13.28 -24.33
N ARG A 2 12.47 12.26 -23.51
CA ARG A 2 11.42 11.37 -22.97
C ARG A 2 11.05 11.91 -21.59
N ARG A 3 9.84 12.45 -21.48
CA ARG A 3 9.31 13.10 -20.27
C ARG A 3 9.02 12.12 -19.12
N PHE A 4 8.96 10.82 -19.43
CA PHE A 4 8.71 9.76 -18.45
C PHE A 4 9.54 8.52 -18.82
N GLU A 5 10.26 8.00 -17.83
CA GLU A 5 10.97 6.73 -17.93
C GLU A 5 10.03 5.59 -17.53
N ARG A 6 10.10 4.48 -18.26
CA ARG A 6 9.31 3.29 -17.94
C ARG A 6 9.89 2.66 -16.68
N ILE A 7 9.11 2.66 -15.59
CA ILE A 7 9.46 1.93 -14.38
C ILE A 7 9.48 0.43 -14.72
N THR A 8 10.66 -0.19 -14.65
CA THR A 8 10.84 -1.65 -14.86
C THR A 8 10.65 -2.46 -13.59
N LYS A 9 10.48 -1.80 -12.44
CA LYS A 9 10.11 -2.46 -11.18
C LYS A 9 8.69 -3.01 -11.29
N ALA A 10 8.47 -4.17 -10.68
CA ALA A 10 7.14 -4.72 -10.48
C ALA A 10 6.38 -3.82 -9.49
N VAL A 11 5.73 -2.79 -10.03
CA VAL A 11 4.78 -1.92 -9.34
C VAL A 11 3.42 -2.12 -9.99
N GLU A 12 2.36 -1.94 -9.20
CA GLU A 12 0.99 -2.03 -9.70
C GLU A 12 0.73 -0.99 -10.81
N PRO A 13 -0.20 -1.29 -11.73
CA PRO A 13 -0.64 -0.31 -12.72
C PRO A 13 -1.30 0.88 -12.02
N VAL A 14 -0.83 2.09 -12.31
CA VAL A 14 -1.38 3.32 -11.72
C VAL A 14 -2.84 3.52 -12.11
N GLU A 15 -3.25 2.99 -13.26
CA GLU A 15 -4.59 3.06 -13.83
C GLU A 15 -5.62 2.29 -12.99
N GLU A 16 -5.19 1.34 -12.16
CA GLU A 16 -6.09 0.59 -11.27
C GLU A 16 -6.47 1.39 -10.01
N TYR A 17 -5.85 2.54 -9.75
CA TYR A 17 -6.31 3.50 -8.73
C TYR A 17 -7.49 4.33 -9.24
N ARG A 18 -8.65 3.68 -9.30
CA ARG A 18 -9.91 4.24 -9.78
C ARG A 18 -11.07 3.76 -8.92
N ARG A 19 -12.26 4.34 -9.12
CA ARG A 19 -13.48 3.84 -8.47
C ARG A 19 -13.68 2.35 -8.80
N GLY A 20 -13.78 1.52 -7.76
CA GLY A 20 -13.91 0.06 -7.88
C GLY A 20 -12.61 -0.70 -8.17
N GLY A 21 -11.47 -0.01 -8.18
CA GLY A 21 -10.13 -0.60 -8.21
C GLY A 21 -9.42 -0.44 -6.85
N TYR A 22 -8.09 -0.31 -6.87
CA TYR A 22 -7.31 -0.19 -5.65
C TYR A 22 -7.65 1.07 -4.85
N HIS A 23 -7.72 0.91 -3.54
CA HIS A 23 -7.76 2.03 -2.60
C HIS A 23 -6.38 2.72 -2.51
N PRO A 24 -6.29 4.05 -2.67
CA PRO A 24 -5.05 4.79 -2.42
C PRO A 24 -4.62 4.66 -0.95
N VAL A 25 -3.34 4.38 -0.72
CA VAL A 25 -2.75 4.27 0.62
C VAL A 25 -1.43 5.02 0.65
N HIS A 26 -1.24 5.84 1.66
CA HIS A 26 -0.04 6.61 1.91
C HIS A 26 0.70 6.10 3.15
N LEU A 27 1.99 6.43 3.23
CA LEU A 27 2.73 6.23 4.47
C LEU A 27 2.08 7.06 5.58
N HIS A 28 2.06 6.51 6.79
CA HIS A 28 1.42 7.07 7.98
C HIS A 28 -0.11 7.10 7.98
N ASP A 29 -0.77 6.60 6.92
CA ASP A 29 -2.20 6.34 6.98
C ASP A 29 -2.50 5.38 8.13
N SER A 30 -3.57 5.70 8.87
CA SER A 30 -4.03 4.88 9.99
C SER A 30 -5.26 4.09 9.56
N PHE A 31 -5.15 2.76 9.55
CA PHE A 31 -6.27 1.86 9.34
C PHE A 31 -6.82 1.41 10.70
N GLY A 32 -8.11 1.68 10.95
CA GLY A 32 -8.66 1.59 12.30
C GLY A 32 -8.02 2.60 13.24
N GLN A 33 -7.93 2.28 14.53
CA GLN A 33 -7.32 3.19 15.52
C GLN A 33 -5.81 2.94 15.72
N ASN A 34 -5.31 1.77 15.31
CA ASN A 34 -4.05 1.24 15.84
C ASN A 34 -3.02 0.81 14.79
N TYR A 35 -3.35 0.78 13.49
CA TYR A 35 -2.41 0.30 12.48
C TYR A 35 -1.92 1.44 11.59
N GLU A 36 -0.65 1.81 11.74
CA GLU A 36 -0.02 2.84 10.91
C GLU A 36 0.80 2.20 9.80
N VAL A 37 0.50 2.59 8.55
CA VAL A 37 1.24 2.14 7.37
C VAL A 37 2.66 2.70 7.39
N VAL A 38 3.65 1.83 7.25
CA VAL A 38 5.08 2.19 7.23
C VAL A 38 5.81 1.75 5.96
N GLY A 39 5.16 0.99 5.09
CA GLY A 39 5.74 0.61 3.81
C GLY A 39 4.83 -0.24 2.96
N LYS A 40 5.11 -0.32 1.66
CA LYS A 40 4.43 -1.22 0.74
C LYS A 40 5.17 -2.56 0.67
N LEU A 41 4.44 -3.66 0.75
CA LEU A 41 5.01 -5.01 0.65
C LEU A 41 4.78 -5.62 -0.74
N ALA A 42 3.55 -5.53 -1.25
CA ALA A 42 3.18 -6.16 -2.51
C ALA A 42 1.92 -5.55 -3.13
N TYR A 43 1.62 -5.98 -4.34
CA TYR A 43 0.31 -5.84 -4.98
C TYR A 43 -0.02 -7.15 -5.72
N GLY A 44 -1.30 -7.36 -5.98
CA GLY A 44 -1.80 -8.46 -6.80
C GLY A 44 -3.10 -8.04 -7.46
N GLN A 45 -3.69 -8.91 -8.28
CA GLN A 45 -4.82 -8.58 -9.16
C GLN A 45 -5.97 -7.81 -8.47
N SER A 46 -6.28 -8.12 -7.22
CA SER A 46 -7.43 -7.55 -6.50
C SER A 46 -7.07 -6.85 -5.19
N SER A 47 -5.79 -6.66 -4.87
CA SER A 47 -5.41 -6.04 -3.60
C SER A 47 -4.01 -5.48 -3.58
N THR A 48 -3.77 -4.54 -2.66
CA THR A 48 -2.43 -4.13 -2.27
C THR A 48 -2.12 -4.59 -0.85
N VAL A 49 -0.85 -4.86 -0.55
CA VAL A 49 -0.41 -5.34 0.77
C VAL A 49 0.62 -4.37 1.33
N TRP A 50 0.39 -3.92 2.56
CA TRP A 50 1.17 -2.90 3.24
C TRP A 50 1.70 -3.41 4.58
N LEU A 51 2.93 -3.03 4.89
CA LEU A 51 3.51 -3.20 6.22
C LEU A 51 2.94 -2.09 7.11
N ALA A 52 2.42 -2.47 8.27
CA ALA A 52 1.96 -1.53 9.28
C ALA A 52 2.54 -1.86 10.66
N LYS A 53 2.59 -0.86 11.53
CA LYS A 53 2.91 -1.01 12.95
C LYS A 53 1.62 -0.97 13.76
N ASP A 54 1.45 -1.93 14.66
CA ASP A 54 0.44 -1.87 15.71
C ASP A 54 0.91 -0.88 16.80
N LYS A 55 0.08 0.13 17.08
CA LYS A 55 0.32 1.16 18.11
C LYS A 55 -0.02 0.68 19.53
N THR A 56 -0.81 -0.37 19.66
CA THR A 56 -1.24 -0.90 20.98
C THR A 56 -0.26 -1.90 21.57
N SER A 57 0.45 -2.62 20.72
CA SER A 57 1.44 -3.61 21.12
C SER A 57 2.84 -3.09 20.80
N THR A 58 3.74 -3.05 21.79
CA THR A 58 5.12 -2.63 21.55
C THR A 58 5.78 -3.53 20.50
N HIS A 59 6.04 -2.96 19.31
CA HIS A 59 6.86 -3.52 18.23
C HIS A 59 6.25 -4.63 17.35
N GLN A 60 4.93 -4.75 17.26
CA GLN A 60 4.34 -5.72 16.33
C GLN A 60 4.15 -5.10 14.93
N HIS A 61 4.89 -5.64 13.97
CA HIS A 61 4.65 -5.37 12.55
C HIS A 61 3.59 -6.34 12.02
N VAL A 62 2.66 -5.82 11.25
CA VAL A 62 1.56 -6.58 10.63
C VAL A 62 1.48 -6.30 9.14
N ALA A 63 0.87 -7.22 8.38
CA ALA A 63 0.57 -7.02 6.97
C ALA A 63 -0.92 -6.68 6.80
N LEU A 64 -1.21 -5.50 6.24
CA LEU A 64 -2.56 -5.07 5.89
C LEU A 64 -2.82 -5.39 4.41
N LYS A 65 -3.82 -6.23 4.14
CA LYS A 65 -4.31 -6.48 2.78
C LYS A 65 -5.54 -5.59 2.53
N ILE A 66 -5.42 -4.70 1.56
CA ILE A 66 -6.49 -3.78 1.15
C ILE A 66 -7.06 -4.26 -0.17
N LEU A 67 -8.35 -4.62 -0.16
CA LEU A 67 -9.11 -5.10 -1.32
C LEU A 67 -9.58 -3.93 -2.19
#